data_AF-T1EUP9-F1
#
_entry.id   AF-T1EUP9-F1
#
_cell.length_a   1.000
_cell.length_b   1.000
_cell.length_c   1.000
_cell.angle_alpha   90.00
_cell.angle_beta   90.00
_cell.angle_gamma   90.00
#
_symmetry.space_group_name_H-M   'P 1'
#
loop_
_entity.id
_entity.type
_entity.pdbx_description
1 polymer ?
#
loop_
_entity_poly.entity_id
_entity_poly.type
_entity_poly.pdbx_seq_one_letter_code
_entity_poly.pdbx_strand_id
1 'polypeptide(L)'
;MNIQTPIISPIDCHGNRTGNPVMSLPVVNKSCLQNDGKRIDENKLKNLQMNAEASNKHLIQFSRHMLYQGDQLLQNFEEQISQWKREKLHKKKLLYKEWMENIYQPIQGSLDWVMMTNRRQDIENWRDQLYEHFLCHTNRRGNVFLDDDDPTVYQAVTNNPPKSLLLQVHTGRLKDPLNFDERKHVQEQSLLHQLNTGHVPIAHQKHLIKRPHACDKSSRK
;
A
#
# COMPACT_ATOMS: atom_id res chain seq x y z
N MET A 1 -11.11 6.44 31.90
CA MET A 1 -10.69 5.20 31.22
C MET A 1 -9.47 5.53 30.38
N ASN A 2 -8.29 5.14 30.84
CA ASN A 2 -7.00 5.56 30.30
C ASN A 2 -6.41 4.36 29.54
N ILE A 3 -6.32 4.45 28.21
CA ILE A 3 -5.83 3.36 27.37
C ILE A 3 -4.34 3.62 27.11
N GLN A 4 -3.49 2.99 27.91
CA GLN A 4 -2.04 2.93 27.67
C GLN A 4 -1.77 2.03 26.46
N THR A 5 -1.23 2.61 25.39
CA THR A 5 -0.61 1.88 24.29
C THR A 5 0.81 1.48 24.69
N PRO A 6 1.28 0.26 24.38
CA PRO A 6 2.67 -0.10 24.61
C PRO A 6 3.55 0.52 23.53
N ILE A 7 4.48 1.37 23.97
CA ILE A 7 5.59 1.90 23.16
C ILE A 7 6.57 0.74 22.95
N ILE A 8 6.65 0.22 21.73
CA ILE A 8 7.70 -0.70 21.31
C ILE A 8 8.95 0.15 21.05
N SER A 9 9.90 0.09 21.98
CA SER A 9 11.21 0.69 21.84
C SER A 9 12.01 0.04 20.70
N PRO A 10 12.87 0.81 20.00
CA PRO A 10 13.82 0.25 19.05
C PRO A 10 14.76 -0.69 19.79
N ILE A 11 15.01 -1.86 19.22
CA ILE A 11 16.05 -2.77 19.69
C ILE A 11 17.39 -2.08 19.44
N ASP A 12 18.00 -1.58 20.51
CA ASP A 12 19.36 -1.08 20.52
C ASP A 12 20.33 -2.23 20.27
N CYS A 13 20.73 -2.41 19.01
CA CYS A 13 21.85 -3.26 18.62
C CYS A 13 23.19 -2.55 18.91
N HIS A 14 23.47 -2.23 20.18
CA HIS A 14 24.82 -1.88 20.62
C HIS A 14 25.62 -3.16 20.90
N GLY A 15 26.03 -3.83 19.82
CA GLY A 15 27.13 -4.79 19.84
C GLY A 15 28.42 -4.06 19.50
N ASN A 16 29.24 -3.78 20.51
CA ASN A 16 30.60 -3.24 20.37
C ASN A 16 31.41 -4.06 19.33
N ARG A 17 31.62 -3.51 18.13
CA ARG A 17 32.64 -4.00 17.19
C ARG A 17 34.01 -3.43 17.58
N THR A 18 34.55 -3.90 18.70
CA THR A 18 35.98 -3.81 18.99
C THR A 18 36.48 -5.20 19.30
N GLY A 19 36.62 -5.99 18.24
CA GLY A 19 37.18 -7.33 18.31
C GLY A 19 37.54 -7.75 16.91
N ASN A 20 38.77 -7.44 16.50
CA ASN A 20 39.38 -8.18 15.39
C ASN A 20 39.25 -9.66 15.73
N PRO A 21 38.61 -10.51 14.90
CA PRO A 21 38.74 -11.94 15.07
C PRO A 21 40.18 -12.26 14.63
N VAL A 22 41.09 -12.24 15.60
CA VAL A 22 42.32 -13.01 15.49
C VAL A 22 41.84 -14.46 15.43
N MET A 23 41.65 -14.97 14.21
CA MET A 23 41.63 -16.40 13.99
C MET A 23 43.00 -16.90 14.42
N SER A 24 43.11 -17.29 15.68
CA SER A 24 44.20 -18.08 16.18
C SER A 24 44.22 -19.37 15.37
N LEU A 25 45.23 -19.49 14.51
CA LEU A 25 45.58 -20.75 13.86
C LEU A 25 45.71 -21.83 14.94
N PRO A 26 45.36 -23.09 14.64
CA PRO A 26 45.59 -24.18 15.58
C PRO A 26 47.08 -24.22 15.91
N VAL A 27 47.40 -23.95 17.18
CA VAL A 27 48.72 -24.19 17.74
C VAL A 27 48.93 -25.70 17.64
N VAL A 28 49.75 -26.11 16.67
CA VAL A 28 50.18 -27.50 16.56
C VAL A 28 51.02 -27.79 17.81
N ASN A 29 50.39 -28.45 18.79
CA ASN A 29 51.08 -28.99 19.95
C ASN A 29 52.13 -29.99 19.47
N LYS A 30 53.42 -29.68 19.73
CA LYS A 30 54.58 -30.48 19.34
C LYS A 30 54.73 -31.82 20.10
N SER A 31 53.70 -32.29 20.80
CA SER A 31 53.84 -33.41 21.76
C SER A 31 53.36 -34.77 21.25
N CYS A 32 53.12 -34.98 19.96
CA CYS A 32 52.70 -36.30 19.47
C CYS A 32 53.45 -36.73 18.20
N LEU A 33 54.73 -37.07 18.32
CA LEU A 33 55.40 -38.04 17.43
C LEU A 33 56.58 -38.69 18.19
N GLN A 34 56.27 -39.72 18.97
CA GLN A 34 57.20 -40.83 19.17
C GLN A 34 56.65 -41.99 18.35
N ASN A 35 57.35 -42.36 17.28
CA ASN A 35 57.89 -43.70 17.08
C ASN A 35 58.53 -43.87 15.69
N ASP A 36 59.58 -44.69 15.69
CA ASP A 36 60.19 -45.42 14.58
C ASP A 36 61.12 -44.67 13.61
N GLY A 37 62.37 -44.47 14.05
CA GLY A 37 63.56 -44.95 13.33
C GLY A 37 63.84 -44.50 11.89
N LYS A 38 63.11 -43.55 11.30
CA LYS A 38 63.45 -42.94 10.00
C LYS A 38 63.63 -41.44 10.21
N ARG A 39 64.88 -40.99 10.13
CA ARG A 39 65.26 -39.56 10.13
C ARG A 39 64.51 -38.87 8.99
N ILE A 40 63.43 -38.18 9.31
CA ILE A 40 62.66 -37.40 8.33
C ILE A 40 63.61 -36.32 7.80
N ASP A 41 63.78 -36.31 6.49
CA ASP A 41 64.64 -35.38 5.78
C ASP A 41 64.14 -33.94 6.04
N GLU A 42 64.96 -33.09 6.68
CA GLU A 42 64.57 -31.74 7.11
C GLU A 42 64.06 -30.89 5.93
N ASN A 43 64.57 -31.18 4.72
CA ASN A 43 64.13 -30.55 3.48
C ASN A 43 62.70 -30.94 3.11
N LYS A 44 62.28 -32.19 3.36
CA LYS A 44 60.90 -32.64 3.14
C LYS A 44 59.95 -31.99 4.14
N LEU A 45 60.35 -31.86 5.40
CA LEU A 45 59.53 -31.19 6.41
C LEU A 45 59.32 -29.71 6.08
N LYS A 46 60.39 -28.99 5.69
CA LYS A 46 60.30 -27.59 5.24
C LYS A 46 59.41 -27.44 4.01
N ASN A 47 59.52 -28.34 3.03
CA ASN A 47 58.67 -28.31 1.83
C ASN A 47 57.19 -28.54 2.16
N LEU A 48 56.88 -29.46 3.08
CA LEU A 48 55.50 -29.68 3.55
C LEU A 48 54.96 -28.46 4.30
N GLN A 49 55.78 -27.82 5.13
CA GLN A 49 55.42 -26.57 5.81
C GLN A 49 55.14 -25.43 4.83
N MET A 50 56.04 -25.20 3.86
CA MET A 50 55.84 -24.18 2.84
C MET A 50 54.59 -24.45 1.99
N ASN A 51 54.31 -25.71 1.65
CA ASN A 51 53.12 -26.07 0.88
C ASN A 51 51.83 -25.90 1.70
N ALA A 52 51.86 -26.22 3.00
CA ALA A 52 50.74 -25.98 3.92
C ALA A 52 50.49 -24.48 4.13
N GLU A 53 51.54 -23.67 4.26
CA GLU A 53 51.45 -22.21 4.37
C GLU A 53 50.96 -21.57 3.07
N ALA A 54 51.40 -22.05 1.92
CA ALA A 54 50.89 -21.60 0.62
C ALA A 54 49.40 -21.92 0.45
N SER A 55 48.99 -23.14 0.82
CA SER A 55 47.57 -23.55 0.81
C SER A 55 46.74 -22.70 1.78
N ASN A 56 47.24 -22.42 2.98
CA ASN A 56 46.55 -21.56 3.95
C ASN A 56 46.43 -20.10 3.46
N LYS A 57 47.49 -19.55 2.85
CA LYS A 57 47.43 -18.22 2.23
C LYS A 57 46.36 -18.16 1.13
N HIS A 58 46.28 -19.19 0.31
CA HIS A 58 45.25 -19.31 -0.73
C HIS A 58 43.84 -19.36 -0.13
N LEU A 59 43.62 -20.16 0.91
CA LEU A 59 42.33 -20.23 1.61
C LEU A 59 41.92 -18.90 2.24
N ILE A 60 42.86 -18.19 2.87
CA ILE A 60 42.61 -16.87 3.46
C ILE A 60 42.24 -15.86 2.36
N GLN A 61 42.97 -15.86 1.24
CA GLN A 61 42.69 -14.96 0.12
C GLN A 61 41.33 -15.25 -0.51
N PHE A 62 41.01 -16.52 -0.73
CA PHE A 62 39.71 -16.95 -1.21
C PHE A 62 38.58 -16.52 -0.27
N SER A 63 38.76 -16.73 1.04
CA SER A 63 37.77 -16.35 2.06
C SER A 63 37.53 -14.84 2.08
N ARG A 64 38.59 -14.03 1.96
CA ARG A 64 38.48 -12.57 1.86
C ARG A 64 37.69 -12.13 0.63
N HIS A 65 37.94 -12.77 -0.51
CA HIS A 65 37.20 -12.48 -1.74
C HIS A 65 35.72 -12.83 -1.61
N MET A 66 35.39 -14.00 -1.03
CA MET A 66 34.01 -14.40 -0.77
C MET A 66 33.29 -13.44 0.17
N LEU A 67 33.96 -13.00 1.24
CA LEU A 67 33.40 -12.01 2.18
C LEU A 67 33.17 -10.65 1.50
N TYR A 68 34.13 -10.18 0.71
CA TYR A 68 33.99 -8.94 -0.05
C TYR A 68 32.80 -9.01 -1.03
N GLN A 69 32.67 -10.12 -1.76
CA GLN A 69 31.51 -10.34 -2.64
C GLN A 69 30.19 -10.37 -1.87
N GLY A 70 30.17 -11.01 -0.69
CA GLY A 70 29.01 -11.03 0.20
C GLY A 70 28.59 -9.62 0.64
N ASP A 71 29.56 -8.80 1.06
CA ASP A 71 29.31 -7.41 1.48
C ASP A 71 28.77 -6.56 0.32
N GLN A 72 29.32 -6.71 -0.89
CA GLN A 72 28.82 -6.02 -2.09
C GLN A 72 27.37 -6.43 -2.43
N LEU A 73 27.05 -7.72 -2.29
CA LEU A 73 25.68 -8.20 -2.50
C LEU A 73 24.71 -7.61 -1.47
N LEU A 74 25.10 -7.56 -0.19
CA LEU A 74 24.29 -6.96 0.87
C LEU A 74 24.02 -5.47 0.59
N GLN A 75 25.06 -4.72 0.21
CA GLN A 75 24.91 -3.31 -0.14
C GLN A 75 23.94 -3.11 -1.32
N ASN A 76 24.05 -3.94 -2.36
CA ASN A 76 23.12 -3.90 -3.49
C ASN A 76 21.67 -4.14 -3.05
N PHE A 77 21.43 -5.10 -2.15
CA PHE A 77 20.09 -5.33 -1.61
C PHE A 77 19.57 -4.16 -0.78
N GLU A 78 20.40 -3.56 0.06
CA GLU A 78 20.03 -2.38 0.85
C GLU A 78 19.65 -1.19 -0.05
N GLU A 79 20.39 -0.98 -1.13
CA GLU A 79 20.10 0.05 -2.13
C GLU A 79 18.76 -0.24 -2.83
N GLN A 80 18.51 -1.48 -3.26
CA GLN A 80 17.25 -1.89 -3.88
C GLN A 80 16.05 -1.72 -2.95
N ILE A 81 16.17 -2.13 -1.67
CA ILE A 81 15.13 -1.93 -0.67
C ILE A 81 14.86 -0.44 -0.47
N SER A 82 15.90 0.39 -0.43
CA SER A 82 15.78 1.83 -0.27
C SER A 82 15.13 2.50 -1.49
N GLN A 83 15.45 2.04 -2.70
CA GLN A 83 14.78 2.46 -3.94
C GLN A 83 13.30 2.11 -3.90
N TRP A 84 12.96 0.85 -3.59
CA TRP A 84 11.58 0.39 -3.49
C TRP A 84 10.76 1.17 -2.44
N LYS A 85 11.36 1.47 -1.27
CA LYS A 85 10.71 2.31 -0.24
C LYS A 85 10.40 3.72 -0.76
N ARG A 86 11.33 4.34 -1.49
CA ARG A 86 11.12 5.67 -2.10
C ARG A 86 10.01 5.65 -3.13
N GLU A 87 9.99 4.64 -4.00
CA GLU A 87 8.93 4.47 -5.00
C GLU A 87 7.56 4.24 -4.36
N LYS A 88 7.49 3.38 -3.34
CA LYS A 88 6.26 3.13 -2.59
C LYS A 88 5.74 4.41 -1.94
N LEU A 89 6.63 5.21 -1.35
CA LEU A 89 6.26 6.49 -0.77
C LEU A 89 5.76 7.47 -1.84
N HIS A 90 6.41 7.51 -3.00
CA HIS A 90 6.00 8.34 -4.12
C HIS A 90 4.60 7.94 -4.63
N LYS A 91 4.35 6.65 -4.85
CA LYS A 91 3.03 6.11 -5.23
C LYS A 91 1.95 6.48 -4.21
N LYS A 92 2.23 6.34 -2.91
CA LYS A 92 1.30 6.74 -1.85
C LYS A 92 0.96 8.23 -1.88
N LYS A 93 1.95 9.09 -2.10
CA LYS A 93 1.74 10.55 -2.22
C LYS A 93 0.86 10.88 -3.42
N LEU A 94 1.12 10.24 -4.56
CA LEU A 94 0.35 10.46 -5.79
C LEU A 94 -1.11 10.00 -5.62
N LEU A 95 -1.32 8.82 -5.05
CA LEU A 95 -2.66 8.31 -4.73
C LEU A 95 -3.43 9.24 -3.78
N TYR A 96 -2.75 9.75 -2.75
CA TYR A 96 -3.36 10.71 -1.83
C TYR A 96 -3.77 12.01 -2.55
N LYS A 97 -2.90 12.52 -3.44
CA LYS A 97 -3.21 13.72 -4.23
C LYS A 97 -4.43 13.48 -5.14
N GLU A 98 -4.45 12.37 -5.87
CA GLU A 98 -5.58 12.01 -6.73
C GLU A 98 -6.87 11.84 -5.94
N TRP A 99 -6.81 11.20 -4.76
CA TRP A 99 -7.96 11.06 -3.90
C TRP A 99 -8.45 12.41 -3.38
N MET A 100 -7.54 13.29 -2.99
CA MET A 100 -7.91 14.62 -2.51
C MET A 100 -8.62 15.42 -3.60
N GLU A 101 -8.09 15.43 -4.81
CA GLU A 101 -8.65 16.16 -5.95
C GLU A 101 -9.96 15.56 -6.46
N ASN A 102 -10.06 14.22 -6.54
CA ASN A 102 -11.21 13.56 -7.16
C ASN A 102 -12.33 13.19 -6.18
N ILE A 103 -12.03 13.05 -4.89
CA ILE A 103 -13.01 12.65 -3.85
C ILE A 103 -13.26 13.82 -2.90
N TYR A 104 -12.22 14.23 -2.18
CA TYR A 104 -12.38 15.10 -1.04
C TYR A 104 -12.84 16.51 -1.44
N GLN A 105 -12.18 17.14 -2.41
CA GLN A 105 -12.53 18.48 -2.87
C GLN A 105 -13.95 18.56 -3.44
N PRO A 106 -14.42 17.64 -4.30
CA PRO A 106 -15.81 17.65 -4.79
C PRO A 106 -16.84 17.49 -3.67
N ILE A 107 -16.58 16.59 -2.70
CA ILE A 107 -17.50 16.40 -1.57
C ILE A 107 -17.54 17.65 -0.70
N GLN A 108 -16.38 18.20 -0.34
CA GLN A 108 -16.29 19.40 0.48
C GLN A 108 -16.94 20.59 -0.23
N GLY A 109 -16.63 20.82 -1.50
CA GLY A 109 -17.24 21.91 -2.28
C GLY A 109 -18.76 21.75 -2.43
N SER A 110 -19.26 20.52 -2.57
CA SER A 110 -20.69 20.25 -2.61
C SER A 110 -21.35 20.53 -1.25
N LEU A 111 -20.72 20.15 -0.15
CA LEU A 111 -21.18 20.46 1.20
C LEU A 111 -21.18 21.97 1.47
N ASP A 112 -20.10 22.66 1.14
CA ASP A 112 -19.99 24.12 1.27
C ASP A 112 -21.06 24.83 0.43
N TRP A 113 -21.28 24.36 -0.81
CA TRP A 113 -22.35 24.89 -1.66
C TRP A 113 -23.73 24.69 -1.05
N VAL A 114 -24.04 23.50 -0.52
CA VAL A 114 -25.32 23.25 0.15
C VAL A 114 -25.46 24.13 1.39
N MET A 115 -24.39 24.28 2.19
CA MET A 115 -24.39 25.12 3.39
C MET A 115 -24.59 26.61 3.07
N MET A 116 -24.05 27.08 1.95
CA MET A 116 -24.23 28.46 1.46
C MET A 116 -25.60 28.69 0.82
N THR A 117 -26.13 27.68 0.13
CA THR A 117 -27.38 27.79 -0.65
C THR A 117 -28.62 27.61 0.22
N ASN A 118 -28.57 26.71 1.20
CA ASN A 118 -29.62 26.62 2.21
C ASN A 118 -29.65 27.95 2.97
N ARG A 119 -30.69 28.76 2.72
CA ARG A 119 -30.84 29.99 3.45
C ARG A 119 -31.10 29.62 4.90
N ARG A 120 -30.50 30.38 5.81
CA ARG A 120 -30.79 30.30 7.25
C ARG A 120 -32.30 30.26 7.53
N GLN A 121 -33.08 30.98 6.72
CA GLN A 121 -34.54 30.98 6.75
C GLN A 121 -35.18 29.61 6.48
N ASP A 122 -34.65 28.83 5.55
CA ASP A 122 -35.16 27.49 5.24
C ASP A 122 -34.86 26.52 6.39
N ILE A 123 -33.72 26.70 7.06
CA ILE A 123 -33.35 25.98 8.28
C ILE A 123 -34.23 26.40 9.47
N GLU A 124 -34.55 27.69 9.61
CA GLU A 124 -35.43 28.19 10.67
C GLU A 124 -36.87 27.69 10.46
N ASN A 125 -37.42 27.84 9.25
CA ASN A 125 -38.74 27.32 8.88
C ASN A 125 -38.83 25.80 9.09
N TRP A 126 -37.74 25.09 8.81
CA TRP A 126 -37.62 23.65 9.09
C TRP A 126 -37.68 23.33 10.58
N ARG A 127 -36.95 24.08 11.43
CA ARG A 127 -36.95 23.90 12.88
C ARG A 127 -38.34 24.13 13.46
N ASP A 128 -39.05 25.12 12.92
CA ASP A 128 -40.40 25.46 13.35
C ASP A 128 -41.40 24.37 12.94
N GLN A 129 -41.31 23.83 11.72
CA GLN A 129 -42.14 22.69 11.30
C GLN A 129 -41.92 21.43 12.16
N LEU A 130 -40.67 21.17 12.54
CA LEU A 130 -40.34 20.07 13.44
C LEU A 130 -40.97 20.26 14.81
N TYR A 131 -40.89 21.48 15.33
CA TYR A 131 -41.46 21.85 16.61
C TYR A 131 -42.99 21.74 16.59
N GLU A 132 -43.65 22.19 15.53
CA GLU A 132 -45.09 22.00 15.32
C GLU A 132 -45.50 20.53 15.29
N HIS A 133 -44.71 19.68 14.62
CA HIS A 133 -44.99 18.24 14.59
C HIS A 133 -44.83 17.60 15.98
N PHE A 134 -43.81 18.01 16.72
CA PHE A 134 -43.61 17.59 18.11
C PHE A 134 -44.79 18.03 19.00
N LEU A 135 -45.19 19.30 18.93
CA LEU A 135 -46.34 19.83 19.67
C LEU A 135 -47.65 19.13 19.31
N CYS A 136 -47.90 18.86 18.04
CA CYS A 136 -49.07 18.11 17.61
C CYS A 136 -49.08 16.69 18.19
N HIS A 137 -47.92 16.04 18.26
CA HIS A 137 -47.78 14.71 18.84
C HIS A 137 -48.02 14.72 20.36
N THR A 138 -47.40 15.65 21.09
CA THR A 138 -47.58 15.78 22.55
C THR A 138 -48.99 16.20 22.93
N ASN A 139 -49.59 17.15 22.19
CA ASN A 139 -50.96 17.62 22.45
C ASN A 139 -52.01 16.54 22.17
N ARG A 140 -51.81 15.66 21.18
CA ARG A 140 -52.69 14.50 20.94
C ARG A 140 -52.64 13.48 22.09
N ARG A 141 -51.53 13.40 22.81
CA ARG A 141 -51.32 12.45 23.91
C ARG A 141 -51.92 12.94 25.24
N GLY A 142 -52.07 14.26 25.41
CA GLY A 142 -52.52 14.88 26.66
C GLY A 142 -51.36 15.16 27.62
N ASN A 143 -51.51 16.18 28.47
CA ASN A 143 -50.44 16.86 29.23
C ASN A 143 -49.86 16.05 30.41
N VAL A 144 -49.44 14.80 30.21
CA VAL A 144 -48.82 14.01 31.26
C VAL A 144 -47.44 13.56 30.80
N PHE A 145 -46.41 14.28 31.26
CA PHE A 145 -45.04 13.80 31.21
C PHE A 145 -44.89 12.75 32.32
N LEU A 146 -44.82 11.48 31.93
CA LEU A 146 -44.56 10.39 32.85
C LEU A 146 -43.06 10.05 32.82
N ASP A 147 -42.48 9.82 33.98
CA ASP A 147 -41.04 9.50 34.12
C ASP A 147 -40.66 8.15 33.46
N ASP A 148 -41.65 7.29 33.17
CA ASP A 148 -41.49 5.96 32.55
C ASP A 148 -41.70 5.97 31.02
N ASP A 149 -41.59 7.13 30.37
CA ASP A 149 -41.81 7.24 28.93
C ASP A 149 -40.78 6.42 28.12
N ASP A 150 -41.29 5.55 27.26
CA ASP A 150 -40.49 4.71 26.37
C ASP A 150 -39.68 5.62 25.40
N PRO A 151 -38.33 5.53 25.39
CA PRO A 151 -37.48 6.45 24.61
C PRO A 151 -37.75 6.36 23.11
N THR A 152 -38.38 5.28 22.63
CA THR A 152 -38.80 5.11 21.23
C THR A 152 -39.95 6.04 20.82
N VAL A 153 -40.76 6.50 21.78
CA VAL A 153 -41.89 7.42 21.57
C VAL A 153 -41.41 8.87 21.46
N TYR A 154 -40.40 9.24 22.25
CA TYR A 154 -39.74 10.55 22.14
C TYR A 154 -38.97 10.72 20.81
N GLN A 155 -38.57 9.59 20.21
CA GLN A 155 -37.86 9.48 18.94
C GLN A 155 -38.76 9.67 17.69
N ALA A 156 -39.92 10.33 17.81
CA ALA A 156 -40.78 10.64 16.65
C ALA A 156 -40.04 11.38 15.51
N VAL A 157 -38.95 12.07 15.82
CA VAL A 157 -38.06 12.76 14.87
C VAL A 157 -36.97 11.83 14.27
N THR A 158 -36.51 10.83 15.00
CA THR A 158 -35.41 9.92 14.59
C THR A 158 -35.88 8.63 13.94
N ASN A 159 -37.11 8.16 14.23
CA ASN A 159 -37.64 6.89 13.71
C ASN A 159 -38.25 7.01 12.31
N ASN A 160 -38.76 8.19 11.95
CA ASN A 160 -39.15 8.54 10.59
C ASN A 160 -38.75 9.99 10.35
N PRO A 161 -37.44 10.28 10.21
CA PRO A 161 -37.01 11.61 9.86
C PRO A 161 -37.72 11.96 8.55
N PRO A 162 -38.57 13.00 8.48
CA PRO A 162 -39.06 13.44 7.19
C PRO A 162 -37.84 13.65 6.30
N LYS A 163 -37.91 13.28 5.01
CA LYS A 163 -36.73 13.33 4.11
C LYS A 163 -36.06 14.72 4.07
N SER A 164 -36.77 15.76 4.50
CA SER A 164 -36.31 17.12 4.76
C SER A 164 -35.33 17.28 5.95
N LEU A 165 -35.11 16.27 6.81
CA LEU A 165 -34.16 16.32 7.92
C LEU A 165 -32.72 16.04 7.52
N LEU A 166 -32.50 15.43 6.35
CA LEU A 166 -31.17 15.03 5.91
C LEU A 166 -30.67 16.06 4.90
N LEU A 167 -29.54 16.70 5.23
CA LEU A 167 -28.80 17.51 4.28
C LEU A 167 -28.26 16.58 3.18
N GLN A 168 -29.03 16.44 2.09
CA GLN A 168 -28.65 15.58 0.99
C GLN A 168 -27.66 16.28 0.07
N VAL A 169 -26.38 16.00 0.30
CA VAL A 169 -25.30 16.43 -0.57
C VAL A 169 -25.28 15.52 -1.79
N HIS A 170 -25.64 16.09 -2.95
CA HIS A 170 -25.62 15.36 -4.21
C HIS A 170 -24.26 15.55 -4.86
N THR A 171 -23.39 14.57 -4.69
CA THR A 171 -22.13 14.51 -5.44
C THR A 171 -22.35 13.72 -6.73
N GLY A 172 -21.76 14.19 -7.85
CA GLY A 172 -21.75 13.43 -9.09
C GLY A 172 -20.96 12.12 -8.97
N ARG A 173 -20.77 11.41 -10.09
CA ARG A 173 -20.00 10.15 -10.10
C ARG A 173 -18.55 10.40 -9.70
N LEU A 174 -18.21 10.01 -8.47
CA LEU A 174 -16.88 10.19 -7.91
C LEU A 174 -15.88 9.21 -8.52
N LYS A 175 -14.68 9.70 -8.83
CA LYS A 175 -13.60 8.88 -9.39
C LYS A 175 -12.63 8.48 -8.28
N ASP A 176 -13.02 7.50 -7.47
CA ASP A 176 -12.15 6.93 -6.44
C ASP A 176 -10.92 6.23 -7.03
N PRO A 177 -9.68 6.70 -6.80
CA PRO A 177 -8.49 6.05 -7.35
C PRO A 177 -8.28 4.61 -6.83
N LEU A 178 -8.85 4.21 -5.70
CA LEU A 178 -8.74 2.84 -5.18
C LEU A 178 -9.47 1.81 -6.06
N ASN A 179 -10.58 2.21 -6.68
CA ASN A 179 -11.38 1.33 -7.54
C ASN A 179 -11.00 1.45 -9.01
N PHE A 180 -9.76 1.86 -9.30
CA PHE A 180 -9.30 2.05 -10.68
C PHE A 180 -9.39 0.76 -11.49
N ASP A 181 -8.87 -0.34 -10.95
CA ASP A 181 -8.85 -1.63 -11.64
C ASP A 181 -10.25 -2.18 -11.87
N GLU A 182 -11.13 -2.07 -10.86
CA GLU A 182 -12.53 -2.48 -11.00
C GLU A 182 -13.25 -1.66 -12.07
N ARG A 183 -13.06 -0.32 -12.09
CA ARG A 183 -13.64 0.52 -13.14
C ARG A 183 -13.13 0.17 -14.52
N LYS A 184 -11.83 -0.10 -14.65
CA LYS A 184 -11.22 -0.51 -15.92
C LYS A 184 -11.83 -1.83 -16.39
N HIS A 185 -11.93 -2.81 -15.49
CA HIS A 185 -12.54 -4.10 -15.79
C HIS A 185 -14.01 -3.96 -16.20
N VAL A 186 -14.82 -3.19 -15.46
CA VAL A 186 -16.22 -2.92 -15.81
C VAL A 186 -16.32 -2.20 -17.16
N GLN A 187 -15.41 -1.29 -17.47
CA GLN A 187 -15.35 -0.61 -18.76
C GLN A 187 -15.03 -1.59 -19.89
N GLU A 188 -14.05 -2.47 -19.71
CA GLU A 188 -13.70 -3.51 -20.67
C GLU A 188 -14.86 -4.48 -20.91
N GLN A 189 -15.53 -4.94 -19.85
CA GLN A 189 -16.72 -5.79 -19.95
C GLN A 189 -17.87 -5.10 -20.67
N SER A 190 -18.11 -3.81 -20.37
CA SER A 190 -19.12 -3.02 -21.04
C SER A 190 -18.83 -2.89 -22.54
N LEU A 191 -17.58 -2.66 -22.92
CA LEU A 191 -17.15 -2.61 -24.32
C LEU A 191 -17.35 -3.96 -25.03
N LEU A 192 -16.98 -5.07 -24.39
CA LEU A 192 -17.21 -6.42 -24.95
C LEU A 192 -18.71 -6.71 -25.14
N HIS A 193 -19.54 -6.34 -24.16
CA HIS A 193 -20.99 -6.48 -24.26
C HIS A 193 -21.55 -5.65 -25.43
N GLN A 194 -21.10 -4.39 -25.58
CA GLN A 194 -21.50 -3.52 -26.68
C GLN A 194 -21.12 -4.09 -28.06
N LEU A 195 -19.93 -4.66 -28.19
CA LEU A 195 -19.49 -5.35 -29.41
C LEU A 195 -20.36 -6.58 -29.70
N ASN A 196 -20.68 -7.38 -28.69
CA ASN A 196 -21.53 -8.57 -28.84
C ASN A 196 -22.97 -8.21 -29.23
N THR A 197 -23.50 -7.10 -28.70
CA THR A 197 -24.85 -6.59 -29.01
C THR A 197 -24.90 -5.81 -30.34
N GLY A 198 -23.76 -5.66 -31.03
CA GLY A 198 -23.66 -4.96 -32.32
C GLY A 198 -23.73 -3.43 -32.22
N HIS A 199 -23.72 -2.88 -31.01
CA HIS A 199 -23.76 -1.43 -30.77
C HIS A 199 -22.32 -0.90 -30.67
N VAL A 200 -21.70 -0.61 -31.81
CA VAL A 200 -20.32 -0.07 -31.81
C VAL A 200 -20.35 1.43 -31.51
N PRO A 201 -19.75 1.92 -30.40
CA PRO A 201 -19.57 3.35 -30.21
C PRO A 201 -18.58 3.90 -31.26
N ILE A 202 -19.02 4.95 -31.97
CA ILE A 202 -18.36 5.60 -33.13
C ILE A 202 -16.88 5.98 -32.85
N ALA A 203 -16.48 6.12 -31.58
CA ALA A 203 -15.11 6.47 -31.18
C ALA A 203 -14.08 5.39 -31.56
N HIS A 204 -14.41 4.10 -31.51
CA HIS A 204 -13.48 3.00 -31.83
C HIS A 204 -13.45 2.61 -33.31
N GLN A 205 -14.37 3.13 -34.11
CA GLN A 205 -14.49 2.80 -35.53
C GLN A 205 -13.38 3.44 -36.39
N LYS A 206 -12.71 4.49 -35.88
CA LYS A 206 -11.65 5.23 -36.61
C LYS A 206 -10.36 4.41 -36.84
N HIS A 207 -10.13 3.34 -36.10
CA HIS A 207 -8.89 2.54 -36.19
C HIS A 207 -9.04 1.30 -37.08
N LEU A 208 -10.27 0.87 -37.37
CA LEU A 208 -10.56 -0.38 -38.08
C LEU A 208 -10.86 -0.19 -39.58
N ILE A 209 -10.95 1.05 -40.06
CA ILE A 209 -11.19 1.36 -41.49
C ILE A 209 -9.88 1.84 -42.13
N LYS A 210 -8.92 0.94 -42.27
CA LYS A 210 -7.94 0.98 -43.37
C LYS A 210 -7.84 -0.43 -43.93
N ARG A 211 -8.84 -0.84 -44.72
CA ARG A 211 -8.67 -1.97 -45.63
C ARG A 211 -7.73 -1.51 -46.75
N PRO A 212 -6.59 -2.17 -47.00
CA PRO A 212 -5.80 -1.88 -48.18
C PRO A 212 -6.63 -2.26 -49.41
N HIS A 213 -6.70 -1.34 -50.38
CA HIS A 213 -7.27 -1.62 -51.69
C HIS A 213 -6.56 -2.83 -52.29
N ALA A 214 -7.31 -3.89 -52.53
CA ALA A 214 -6.81 -5.05 -53.26
C ALA A 214 -6.48 -4.62 -54.70
N CYS A 215 -5.27 -5.01 -55.11
CA CYS A 215 -4.72 -4.81 -56.44
C CYS A 215 -5.43 -5.76 -57.41
N ASP A 216 -6.37 -5.25 -58.21
CA ASP A 216 -6.90 -5.98 -59.37
C ASP A 216 -5.90 -5.87 -60.52
N LYS A 217 -4.98 -6.84 -60.60
CA LYS A 217 -4.32 -7.19 -61.86
C LYS A 217 -5.13 -8.30 -62.51
N SER A 218 -6.12 -7.94 -63.33
CA SER A 218 -6.62 -8.85 -64.35
C SER A 218 -6.05 -8.48 -65.71
N SER A 219 -5.16 -9.34 -66.16
CA SER A 219 -4.61 -9.42 -67.50
C SER A 219 -5.71 -9.87 -68.47
N ARG A 220 -5.81 -9.21 -69.64
CA ARG A 220 -6.38 -9.72 -70.91
C ARG A 220 -5.87 -8.77 -72.00
N LYS A 221 -4.82 -9.20 -72.71
CA LYS A 221 -4.84 -9.76 -74.07
C LYS A 221 -5.03 -8.70 -75.14
#